data_AF-A0A971A0L1-F1
#
_entry.id   AF-A0A971A0L1-F1
#
_cell.length_a   1.000
_cell.length_b   1.000
_cell.length_c   1.000
_cell.angle_alpha   90.00
_cell.angle_beta   90.00
_cell.angle_gamma   90.00
#
_symmetry.space_group_name_H-M   'P 1'
#
loop_
_entity.id
_entity.type
_entity.pdbx_description
1 polymer ?
#
loop_
_entity_poly.entity_id
_entity_poly.type
_entity_poly.pdbx_seq_one_letter_code
_entity_poly.pdbx_strand_id
1 'polypeptide(L)'
;TLKACFAPRKDRDTLVFVRHRSGPSYYWYEALSTRYLAAGNAQFLQNSHADHGPVHVDDVVVDDGGELLWRLRALYGLKNFVGARIVALGGPWGKYAPDAPQVARDRYRLNIIDVPYDDVSGRIEATLKDKDRLQAAQRMTETYLAMPDTTLMTDKEFVTNAFLLHGLFKDLMREHEAPAFTIRGCMSTILPIARTTPCLTLGLLNDEGLIAFCESDFVIIPAGILLHYISGKPVFMHNSTFPHNGIMTAAHCSAPRRLDGVHYEPARIMTHYESEYGAAPKVEIPVGRQVTFVDPEYSTGRWLGFTGVVKSNPFYEVCRSQQDVEIQGDWKKLCSEVRDSHWMMAYGNHLQELGYAARKIGIDWIDLSTV
;
A
#
# COMPACT_ATOMS: atom_id res chain seq x y z
N THR A 1 -2.73 37.85 14.02
CA THR A 1 -3.01 37.72 12.56
C THR A 1 -3.18 36.25 12.24
N LEU A 2 -3.84 35.87 11.13
CA LEU A 2 -4.03 34.46 10.75
C LEU A 2 -2.71 33.66 10.75
N LYS A 3 -1.61 34.30 10.31
CA LYS A 3 -0.24 33.73 10.33
C LYS A 3 0.23 33.25 11.70
N ALA A 4 -0.26 33.85 12.80
CA ALA A 4 0.10 33.42 14.15
C ALA A 4 -0.47 32.04 14.52
N CYS A 5 -1.46 31.56 13.77
CA CYS A 5 -2.07 30.24 13.93
C CYS A 5 -1.42 29.16 13.05
N PHE A 6 -0.51 29.55 12.14
CA PHE A 6 0.16 28.60 11.26
C PHE A 6 1.24 27.84 12.01
N ALA A 7 1.45 26.59 11.61
CA ALA A 7 2.52 25.77 12.15
C ALA A 7 3.88 26.51 11.98
N PRO A 8 4.66 26.70 13.06
CA PRO A 8 5.90 27.46 12.99
C PRO A 8 7.03 26.68 12.32
N ARG A 9 6.90 25.34 12.26
CA ARG A 9 7.86 24.46 11.60
C ARG A 9 7.37 24.12 10.21
N LYS A 10 8.33 24.02 9.28
CA LYS A 10 8.06 23.73 7.87
C LYS A 10 7.73 22.26 7.59
N ASP A 11 8.13 21.35 8.48
CA ASP A 11 7.79 19.91 8.44
C ASP A 11 6.42 19.61 9.06
N ARG A 12 5.55 20.63 9.18
CA ARG A 12 4.26 20.54 9.85
C ARG A 12 3.18 21.22 9.06
N ASP A 13 2.08 20.49 8.91
CA ASP A 13 0.91 20.98 8.20
C ASP A 13 0.02 21.84 9.10
N THR A 14 -0.63 22.82 8.47
CA THR A 14 -1.70 23.60 9.06
C THR A 14 -3.00 23.24 8.34
N LEU A 15 -4.07 23.03 9.11
CA LEU A 15 -5.42 22.91 8.58
C LEU A 15 -6.29 23.99 9.24
N VAL A 16 -7.01 24.76 8.44
CA VAL A 16 -7.83 25.89 8.92
C VAL A 16 -9.30 25.49 8.83
N PHE A 17 -9.92 25.22 9.97
CA PHE A 17 -11.36 24.94 10.03
C PHE A 17 -12.11 26.19 10.50
N VAL A 18 -13.01 26.71 9.67
CA VAL A 18 -13.90 27.83 10.02
C VAL A 18 -15.35 27.39 9.98
N ARG A 19 -16.18 27.95 10.86
CA ARG A 19 -17.61 27.63 10.93
C ARG A 19 -18.42 28.71 10.22
N HIS A 20 -19.39 28.29 9.41
CA HIS A 20 -20.31 29.16 8.68
C HIS A 20 -21.67 29.23 9.39
N ARG A 21 -22.19 28.09 9.90
CA ARG A 21 -23.52 27.97 10.52
C ARG A 21 -23.45 27.62 12.02
N SER A 22 -22.54 28.25 12.76
CA SER A 22 -22.35 27.96 14.20
C SER A 22 -23.19 28.81 15.17
N GLY A 23 -24.21 29.53 14.69
CA GLY A 23 -24.99 30.47 15.52
C GLY A 23 -24.45 31.91 15.39
N PRO A 24 -24.03 32.58 16.49
CA PRO A 24 -23.53 33.96 16.43
C PRO A 24 -22.39 34.15 15.43
N SER A 25 -22.28 35.34 14.86
CA SER A 25 -21.27 35.70 13.87
C SER A 25 -19.85 35.36 14.35
N TYR A 26 -19.17 34.48 13.62
CA TYR A 26 -17.80 34.06 13.88
C TYR A 26 -16.84 34.92 13.03
N TYR A 27 -16.13 35.85 13.66
CA TYR A 27 -15.27 36.84 12.97
C TYR A 27 -14.30 36.21 11.95
N TRP A 28 -13.75 35.03 12.25
CA TRP A 28 -12.80 34.37 11.34
C TRP A 28 -13.45 33.83 10.05
N TYR A 29 -14.77 33.66 10.00
CA TYR A 29 -15.46 33.38 8.75
C TYR A 29 -15.36 34.54 7.77
N GLU A 30 -15.44 35.79 8.25
CA GLU A 30 -15.25 37.00 7.45
C GLU A 30 -13.76 37.32 7.25
N ALA A 31 -12.95 37.16 8.30
CA ALA A 31 -11.57 37.63 8.34
C ALA A 31 -10.53 36.64 7.78
N LEU A 32 -10.94 35.45 7.32
CA LEU A 32 -10.06 34.50 6.63
C LEU A 32 -9.66 35.06 5.27
N SER A 33 -8.58 35.84 5.25
CA SER A 33 -8.09 36.48 4.03
C SER A 33 -7.20 35.53 3.22
N THR A 34 -7.58 35.30 1.97
CA THR A 34 -6.78 34.57 0.96
C THR A 34 -5.42 35.20 0.69
N ARG A 35 -5.21 36.48 1.06
CA ARG A 35 -3.89 37.16 0.99
C ARG A 35 -2.79 36.42 1.76
N TYR A 36 -3.16 35.64 2.78
CA TYR A 36 -2.20 34.90 3.62
C TYR A 36 -2.04 33.44 3.20
N LEU A 37 -2.77 33.00 2.18
CA LEU A 37 -2.77 31.64 1.68
C LEU A 37 -2.09 31.60 0.31
N ALA A 38 -1.31 30.57 0.06
CA ALA A 38 -0.86 30.26 -1.29
C ALA A 38 -2.05 29.79 -2.15
N ALA A 39 -1.94 30.00 -3.45
CA ALA A 39 -2.90 29.56 -4.45
C ALA A 39 -2.17 29.05 -5.70
N GLY A 40 -2.71 28.00 -6.33
CA GLY A 40 -2.20 27.39 -7.55
C GLY A 40 -1.21 26.26 -7.32
N ASN A 41 -1.10 25.37 -8.33
CA ASN A 41 -0.44 24.06 -8.16
C ASN A 41 1.08 24.06 -8.36
N ALA A 42 1.63 25.09 -9.02
CA ALA A 42 3.05 25.11 -9.43
C ALA A 42 4.03 25.15 -8.25
N GLN A 43 3.60 25.66 -7.09
CA GLN A 43 4.45 25.78 -5.91
C GLN A 43 4.66 24.44 -5.19
N PHE A 44 3.77 23.46 -5.40
CA PHE A 44 3.84 22.18 -4.71
C PHE A 44 5.09 21.38 -5.06
N LEU A 45 5.61 21.49 -6.28
CA LEU A 45 6.81 20.77 -6.73
C LEU A 45 8.08 21.16 -5.98
N GLN A 46 8.06 22.26 -5.22
CA GLN A 46 9.18 22.70 -4.37
C GLN A 46 9.10 22.14 -2.95
N ASN A 47 7.97 21.52 -2.58
CA ASN A 47 7.78 20.92 -1.28
C ASN A 47 8.62 19.65 -1.15
N SER A 48 8.86 19.23 0.09
CA SER A 48 9.64 18.03 0.43
C SER A 48 9.24 17.52 1.82
N HIS A 49 9.80 16.37 2.23
CA HIS A 49 9.64 15.86 3.60
C HIS A 49 10.10 16.83 4.71
N ALA A 50 10.88 17.87 4.37
CA ALA A 50 11.41 18.86 5.34
C ALA A 50 10.72 20.22 5.26
N ASP A 51 10.01 20.50 4.16
CA ASP A 51 9.31 21.76 3.91
C ASP A 51 8.03 21.48 3.14
N HIS A 52 6.89 21.48 3.84
CA HIS A 52 5.58 21.19 3.26
C HIS A 52 4.97 22.40 2.51
N GLY A 53 5.75 23.48 2.38
CA GLY A 53 5.33 24.71 1.73
C GLY A 53 4.44 25.60 2.60
N PRO A 54 4.01 26.74 2.04
CA PRO A 54 3.08 27.65 2.72
C PRO A 54 1.68 27.02 2.86
N VAL A 55 0.91 27.53 3.83
CA VAL A 55 -0.52 27.18 3.95
C VAL A 55 -1.26 27.58 2.67
N HIS A 56 -2.01 26.64 2.10
CA HIS A 56 -2.69 26.77 0.81
C HIS A 56 -4.20 26.95 0.99
N VAL A 57 -4.89 27.50 -0.02
CA VAL A 57 -6.37 27.62 -0.01
C VAL A 57 -7.08 26.29 0.22
N ASP A 58 -6.50 25.20 -0.28
CA ASP A 58 -7.05 23.86 -0.10
C ASP A 58 -6.89 23.30 1.32
N ASP A 59 -6.11 23.96 2.18
CA ASP A 59 -5.98 23.60 3.60
C ASP A 59 -7.12 24.22 4.45
N VAL A 60 -8.01 24.98 3.81
CA VAL A 60 -9.19 25.57 4.44
C VAL A 60 -10.37 24.62 4.32
N VAL A 61 -11.09 24.48 5.42
CA VAL A 61 -12.37 23.76 5.49
C VAL A 61 -13.42 24.68 6.08
N VAL A 62 -14.56 24.80 5.41
CA VAL A 62 -15.67 25.66 5.80
C VAL A 62 -16.86 24.81 6.23
N ASP A 63 -16.99 24.60 7.53
CA ASP A 63 -18.16 23.99 8.17
C ASP A 63 -18.61 22.63 7.60
N ASP A 64 -17.67 21.87 7.03
CA ASP A 64 -17.91 20.55 6.46
C ASP A 64 -17.02 19.51 7.16
N GLY A 65 -17.66 18.64 7.95
CA GLY A 65 -16.98 17.58 8.68
C GLY A 65 -16.42 16.47 7.79
N GLY A 66 -17.01 16.23 6.61
CA GLY A 66 -16.50 15.29 5.63
C GLY A 66 -15.21 15.81 4.99
N GLU A 67 -15.19 17.09 4.63
CA GLU A 67 -13.99 17.78 4.13
C GLU A 67 -12.85 17.82 5.14
N LEU A 68 -13.19 18.04 6.41
CA LEU A 68 -12.23 17.97 7.52
C LEU A 68 -11.68 16.55 7.66
N LEU A 69 -12.54 15.53 7.63
CA LEU A 69 -12.18 14.14 7.85
C LEU A 69 -11.19 13.63 6.81
N TRP A 70 -11.45 13.83 5.51
CA TRP A 70 -10.57 13.29 4.48
C TRP A 70 -9.21 13.99 4.47
N ARG A 71 -9.13 15.31 4.76
CA ARG A 71 -7.85 16.01 4.91
C ARG A 71 -7.07 15.52 6.13
N LEU A 72 -7.75 15.24 7.24
CA LEU A 72 -7.11 14.63 8.41
C LEU A 72 -6.58 13.23 8.11
N ARG A 73 -7.30 12.42 7.32
CA ARG A 73 -6.78 11.11 6.84
C ARG A 73 -5.56 11.27 5.95
N ALA A 74 -5.55 12.24 5.03
CA ALA A 74 -4.40 12.54 4.19
C ALA A 74 -3.16 12.91 5.03
N LEU A 75 -3.34 13.79 6.02
CA LEU A 75 -2.26 14.20 6.94
C LEU A 75 -1.80 13.06 7.86
N TYR A 76 -2.72 12.21 8.32
CA TYR A 76 -2.37 10.99 9.04
C TYR A 76 -1.54 10.04 8.15
N GLY A 77 -1.97 9.85 6.90
CA GLY A 77 -1.25 9.11 5.87
C GLY A 77 0.19 9.59 5.73
N LEU A 78 0.35 10.88 5.46
CA LEU A 78 1.64 11.52 5.29
C LEU A 78 2.52 11.40 6.55
N LYS A 79 1.94 11.61 7.72
CA LYS A 79 2.65 11.59 9.00
C LYS A 79 3.29 10.24 9.31
N ASN A 80 2.64 9.15 8.92
CA ASN A 80 3.13 7.79 9.12
C ASN A 80 3.95 7.26 7.94
N PHE A 81 3.81 7.85 6.75
CA PHE A 81 4.58 7.53 5.55
C PHE A 81 6.01 8.08 5.62
N VAL A 82 6.18 9.37 5.89
CA VAL A 82 7.51 10.00 5.93
C VAL A 82 8.32 9.42 7.10
N GLY A 83 9.48 8.86 6.81
CA GLY A 83 10.31 8.22 7.84
C GLY A 83 9.88 6.78 8.18
N ALA A 84 8.93 6.19 7.46
CA ALA A 84 8.46 4.84 7.76
C ALA A 84 9.61 3.82 7.73
N ARG A 85 9.58 2.89 8.68
CA ARG A 85 10.55 1.81 8.81
C ARG A 85 10.05 0.58 8.06
N ILE A 86 10.93 -0.05 7.30
CA ILE A 86 10.61 -1.24 6.53
C ILE A 86 11.76 -2.24 6.57
N VAL A 87 11.47 -3.49 6.92
CA VAL A 87 12.43 -4.60 6.78
C VAL A 87 12.44 -5.08 5.34
N ALA A 88 13.61 -5.14 4.73
CA ALA A 88 13.84 -5.69 3.39
C ALA A 88 14.66 -6.98 3.50
N LEU A 89 13.98 -8.12 3.60
CA LEU A 89 14.61 -9.43 3.66
C LEU A 89 15.16 -9.83 2.28
N GLY A 90 16.45 -10.15 2.24
CA GLY A 90 17.17 -10.41 0.98
C GLY A 90 17.60 -9.12 0.26
N GLY A 91 17.57 -7.99 0.96
CA GLY A 91 18.06 -6.70 0.47
C GLY A 91 17.02 -5.83 -0.24
N PRO A 92 17.21 -4.50 -0.23
CA PRO A 92 16.37 -3.57 -0.96
C PRO A 92 16.65 -3.61 -2.47
N TRP A 93 15.62 -3.34 -3.29
CA TRP A 93 15.73 -3.35 -4.74
C TRP A 93 14.75 -2.39 -5.41
N GLY A 94 14.76 -2.32 -6.74
CA GLY A 94 13.71 -1.67 -7.51
C GLY A 94 13.60 -2.39 -8.85
N LYS A 95 12.39 -2.71 -9.27
CA LYS A 95 12.15 -3.41 -10.53
C LYS A 95 12.66 -2.54 -11.68
N TYR A 96 13.65 -3.07 -12.40
CA TYR A 96 14.40 -2.35 -13.45
C TYR A 96 15.07 -1.03 -13.01
N ALA A 97 15.14 -0.77 -11.70
CA ALA A 97 15.48 0.53 -11.12
C ALA A 97 16.33 0.35 -9.84
N PRO A 98 17.62 -0.03 -9.96
CA PRO A 98 18.45 -0.34 -8.80
C PRO A 98 18.67 0.85 -7.84
N ASP A 99 18.43 2.09 -8.29
CA ASP A 99 18.52 3.31 -7.51
C ASP A 99 17.24 3.65 -6.73
N ALA A 100 16.11 2.96 -6.99
CA ALA A 100 14.83 3.25 -6.33
C ALA A 100 14.88 3.24 -4.79
N PRO A 101 15.61 2.32 -4.11
CA PRO A 101 15.78 2.40 -2.66
C PRO A 101 16.42 3.70 -2.19
N GLN A 102 17.42 4.22 -2.93
CA GLN A 102 18.09 5.46 -2.59
C GLN A 102 17.14 6.65 -2.75
N VAL A 103 16.36 6.68 -3.85
CA VAL A 103 15.31 7.69 -4.05
C VAL A 103 14.29 7.67 -2.90
N ALA A 104 13.86 6.49 -2.46
CA ALA A 104 12.92 6.35 -1.36
C ALA A 104 13.50 6.86 -0.02
N ARG A 105 14.80 6.66 0.23
CA ARG A 105 15.50 7.23 1.40
C ARG A 105 15.62 8.75 1.32
N ASP A 106 15.94 9.28 0.16
CA ASP A 106 16.24 10.71 0.01
C ASP A 106 14.95 11.54 0.01
N ARG A 107 13.94 11.10 -0.75
CA ARG A 107 12.70 11.83 -0.96
C ARG A 107 11.69 11.64 0.18
N TYR A 108 11.60 10.42 0.74
CA TYR A 108 10.56 10.07 1.73
C TYR A 108 11.13 9.74 3.11
N ARG A 109 12.46 9.72 3.24
CA ARG A 109 13.16 9.33 4.48
C ARG A 109 12.85 7.91 4.95
N LEU A 110 12.45 7.02 4.04
CA LEU A 110 12.19 5.63 4.43
C LEU A 110 13.42 5.02 5.09
N ASN A 111 13.23 4.51 6.30
CA ASN A 111 14.24 3.74 6.99
C ASN A 111 14.14 2.28 6.53
N ILE A 112 14.77 1.99 5.39
CA ILE A 112 14.87 0.65 4.84
C ILE A 112 15.99 -0.11 5.56
N ILE A 113 15.62 -1.19 6.21
CA ILE A 113 16.48 -2.03 7.05
C ILE A 113 16.79 -3.28 6.24
N ASP A 114 18.04 -3.38 5.79
CA ASP A 114 18.51 -4.54 5.04
C ASP A 114 18.73 -5.71 5.99
N VAL A 115 18.05 -6.82 5.72
CA VAL A 115 18.22 -8.07 6.45
C VAL A 115 18.68 -9.13 5.44
N PRO A 116 19.99 -9.47 5.41
CA PRO A 116 20.53 -10.49 4.54
C PRO A 116 19.95 -11.88 4.82
N TYR A 117 19.93 -12.73 3.80
CA TYR A 117 19.48 -14.11 3.97
C TYR A 117 20.38 -14.94 4.88
N ASP A 118 21.67 -14.64 4.93
CA ASP A 118 22.63 -15.36 5.80
C ASP A 118 22.25 -15.21 7.28
N ASP A 119 21.67 -14.07 7.67
CA ASP A 119 21.24 -13.79 9.05
C ASP A 119 19.92 -14.50 9.42
N VAL A 120 19.13 -14.93 8.43
CA VAL A 120 17.77 -15.45 8.62
C VAL A 120 17.64 -16.93 8.26
N SER A 121 18.51 -17.47 7.41
CA SER A 121 18.44 -18.87 6.95
C SER A 121 18.46 -19.86 8.10
N GLY A 122 19.38 -19.68 9.06
CA GLY A 122 19.43 -20.50 10.27
C GLY A 122 18.19 -20.34 11.17
N ARG A 123 17.58 -19.15 11.20
CA ARG A 123 16.34 -18.88 11.94
C ARG A 123 15.13 -19.57 11.31
N ILE A 124 15.06 -19.63 9.98
CA ILE A 124 14.01 -20.38 9.25
C ILE A 124 14.12 -21.87 9.58
N GLU A 125 15.31 -22.45 9.48
CA GLU A 125 15.51 -23.87 9.82
C GLU A 125 15.21 -24.18 11.29
N ALA A 126 15.62 -23.30 12.20
CA ALA A 126 15.31 -23.44 13.62
C ALA A 126 13.80 -23.36 13.86
N THR A 127 13.11 -22.44 13.20
CA THR A 127 11.65 -22.28 13.28
C THR A 127 10.91 -23.52 12.81
N LEU A 128 11.38 -24.19 11.74
CA LEU A 128 10.79 -25.45 11.25
C LEU A 128 10.99 -26.63 12.22
N LYS A 129 12.00 -26.57 13.09
CA LYS A 129 12.32 -27.61 14.09
C LYS A 129 11.73 -27.32 15.48
N ASP A 130 11.26 -26.10 15.71
CA ASP A 130 10.64 -25.67 16.96
C ASP A 130 9.23 -26.28 17.10
N LYS A 131 9.07 -27.17 18.10
CA LYS A 131 7.83 -27.92 18.32
C LYS A 131 6.67 -27.01 18.73
N ASP A 132 6.92 -25.97 19.50
CA ASP A 132 5.87 -25.09 20.01
C ASP A 132 5.36 -24.17 18.90
N ARG A 133 6.29 -23.62 18.10
CA ARG A 133 5.94 -22.85 16.89
C ARG A 133 5.20 -23.73 15.87
N LEU A 134 5.64 -24.96 15.66
CA LEU A 134 4.98 -25.90 14.75
C LEU A 134 3.55 -26.21 15.19
N GLN A 135 3.33 -26.50 16.48
CA GLN A 135 1.98 -26.73 17.00
C GLN A 135 1.09 -25.49 16.88
N ALA A 136 1.62 -24.29 17.12
CA ALA A 136 0.88 -23.05 16.93
C ALA A 136 0.51 -22.84 15.45
N ALA A 137 1.45 -23.02 14.53
CA ALA A 137 1.22 -22.91 13.09
C ALA A 137 0.19 -23.94 12.58
N GLN A 138 0.22 -25.16 13.10
CA GLN A 138 -0.80 -26.18 12.79
C GLN A 138 -2.19 -25.73 13.25
N ARG A 139 -2.34 -25.22 14.48
CA ARG A 139 -3.63 -24.68 14.96
C ARG A 139 -4.13 -23.52 14.11
N MET A 140 -3.24 -22.60 13.74
CA MET A 140 -3.57 -21.48 12.85
C MET A 140 -3.98 -21.97 11.45
N THR A 141 -3.31 -23.00 10.93
CA THR A 141 -3.66 -23.65 9.66
C THR A 141 -5.06 -24.23 9.70
N GLU A 142 -5.40 -25.01 10.73
CA GLU A 142 -6.77 -25.55 10.87
C GLU A 142 -7.81 -24.43 10.95
N THR A 143 -7.53 -23.41 11.76
CA THR A 143 -8.46 -22.28 11.95
C THR A 143 -8.68 -21.53 10.64
N TYR A 144 -7.60 -21.28 9.89
CA TYR A 144 -7.67 -20.55 8.62
C TYR A 144 -8.38 -21.36 7.53
N LEU A 145 -8.11 -22.66 7.43
CA LEU A 145 -8.76 -23.54 6.45
C LEU A 145 -10.22 -23.87 6.80
N ALA A 146 -10.61 -23.74 8.07
CA ALA A 146 -11.99 -23.88 8.52
C ALA A 146 -12.84 -22.61 8.32
N MET A 147 -12.24 -21.49 7.91
CA MET A 147 -12.99 -20.27 7.60
C MET A 147 -13.96 -20.52 6.44
N PRO A 148 -15.17 -19.91 6.45
CA PRO A 148 -16.09 -19.98 5.33
C PRO A 148 -15.42 -19.61 4.01
N ASP A 149 -15.88 -20.24 2.93
CA ASP A 149 -15.44 -19.97 1.55
C ASP A 149 -13.91 -20.04 1.34
N THR A 150 -13.24 -20.92 2.10
CA THR A 150 -11.82 -21.21 1.98
C THR A 150 -11.61 -22.63 1.48
N THR A 151 -11.01 -22.78 0.30
CA THR A 151 -10.76 -24.10 -0.31
C THR A 151 -9.25 -24.34 -0.43
N LEU A 152 -8.77 -25.46 0.10
CA LEU A 152 -7.40 -25.91 -0.09
C LEU A 152 -7.25 -26.67 -1.42
N MET A 153 -6.30 -26.24 -2.25
CA MET A 153 -5.97 -26.84 -3.55
C MET A 153 -4.45 -27.07 -3.71
N THR A 154 -3.75 -27.20 -2.59
CA THR A 154 -2.31 -27.49 -2.49
C THR A 154 -2.07 -28.30 -1.20
N ASP A 155 -0.82 -28.65 -0.91
CA ASP A 155 -0.52 -29.41 0.30
C ASP A 155 -0.69 -28.57 1.57
N LYS A 156 -1.36 -29.15 2.56
CA LYS A 156 -1.60 -28.52 3.87
C LYS A 156 -0.30 -28.15 4.61
N GLU A 157 0.78 -28.89 4.37
CA GLU A 157 2.09 -28.60 4.92
C GLU A 157 2.61 -27.23 4.45
N PHE A 158 2.36 -26.82 3.20
CA PHE A 158 2.76 -25.51 2.72
C PHE A 158 2.06 -24.36 3.46
N VAL A 159 0.80 -24.57 3.85
CA VAL A 159 0.04 -23.60 4.66
C VAL A 159 0.62 -23.53 6.07
N THR A 160 0.97 -24.68 6.66
CA THR A 160 1.63 -24.73 7.98
C THR A 160 2.96 -24.00 7.97
N ASN A 161 3.78 -24.25 6.94
CA ASN A 161 5.06 -23.57 6.76
C ASN A 161 4.88 -22.06 6.52
N ALA A 162 3.80 -21.64 5.85
CA ALA A 162 3.49 -20.23 5.66
C ALA A 162 3.16 -19.52 6.99
N PHE A 163 2.48 -20.20 7.93
CA PHE A 163 2.24 -19.70 9.28
C PHE A 163 3.52 -19.68 10.15
N LEU A 164 4.45 -20.61 9.92
CA LEU A 164 5.78 -20.54 10.55
C LEU A 164 6.57 -19.32 10.08
N LEU A 165 6.58 -19.06 8.77
CA LEU A 165 7.17 -17.84 8.20
C LEU A 165 6.46 -16.57 8.70
N HIS A 166 5.14 -16.61 8.85
CA HIS A 166 4.35 -15.49 9.41
C HIS A 166 4.83 -15.10 10.80
N GLY A 167 5.02 -16.07 11.69
CA GLY A 167 5.60 -15.83 13.01
C GLY A 167 7.01 -15.24 12.93
N LEU A 168 7.88 -15.82 12.11
CA LEU A 168 9.27 -15.33 11.94
C LEU A 168 9.33 -13.91 11.37
N PHE A 169 8.53 -13.59 10.35
CA PHE A 169 8.51 -12.25 9.75
C PHE A 169 7.99 -11.23 10.75
N LYS A 170 6.99 -11.58 11.58
CA LYS A 170 6.55 -10.70 12.68
C LYS A 170 7.64 -10.48 13.72
N ASP A 171 8.46 -11.49 14.02
CA ASP A 171 9.60 -11.33 14.92
C ASP A 171 10.61 -10.33 14.33
N LEU A 172 10.99 -10.48 13.06
CA LEU A 172 11.86 -9.52 12.36
C LEU A 172 11.29 -8.09 12.37
N MET A 173 10.00 -7.95 12.08
CA MET A 173 9.32 -6.66 12.11
C MET A 173 9.35 -6.02 13.51
N ARG A 174 9.14 -6.81 14.58
CA ARG A 174 9.21 -6.33 15.96
C ARG A 174 10.62 -5.95 16.39
N GLU A 175 11.60 -6.81 16.11
CA GLU A 175 13.02 -6.59 16.41
C GLU A 175 13.53 -5.27 15.82
N HIS A 176 13.03 -4.93 14.64
CA HIS A 176 13.40 -3.73 13.90
C HIS A 176 12.40 -2.58 14.03
N GLU A 177 11.38 -2.69 14.89
CA GLU A 177 10.33 -1.67 15.07
C GLU A 177 9.74 -1.19 13.73
N ALA A 178 9.56 -2.11 12.78
CA ALA A 178 9.16 -1.83 11.41
C ALA A 178 7.70 -2.25 11.18
N PRO A 179 6.79 -1.29 10.89
CA PRO A 179 5.41 -1.64 10.53
C PRO A 179 5.27 -2.23 9.12
N ALA A 180 6.32 -2.13 8.30
CA ALA A 180 6.37 -2.64 6.95
C ALA A 180 7.44 -3.72 6.74
N PHE A 181 7.15 -4.65 5.83
CA PHE A 181 8.02 -5.75 5.45
C PHE A 181 8.01 -5.96 3.94
N THR A 182 9.16 -6.33 3.40
CA THR A 182 9.26 -6.81 2.03
C THR A 182 10.34 -7.88 1.90
N ILE A 183 10.24 -8.68 0.85
CA ILE A 183 11.14 -9.80 0.59
C ILE A 183 11.53 -9.92 -0.88
N ARG A 184 12.80 -10.19 -1.18
CA ARG A 184 13.32 -10.36 -2.55
C ARG A 184 13.94 -11.74 -2.76
N GLY A 185 13.90 -12.28 -3.98
CA GLY A 185 14.60 -13.54 -4.29
C GLY A 185 13.98 -14.74 -3.59
N CYS A 186 12.67 -14.66 -3.34
CA CYS A 186 11.91 -15.70 -2.64
C CYS A 186 11.91 -17.04 -3.40
N MET A 187 11.92 -17.00 -4.74
CA MET A 187 11.94 -18.22 -5.55
C MET A 187 13.29 -18.96 -5.52
N SER A 188 14.40 -18.24 -5.38
CA SER A 188 15.74 -18.85 -5.34
C SER A 188 16.16 -19.24 -3.93
N THR A 189 15.97 -18.36 -2.96
CA THR A 189 16.64 -18.48 -1.66
C THR A 189 15.70 -18.99 -0.56
N ILE A 190 14.45 -18.51 -0.54
CA ILE A 190 13.50 -18.90 0.52
C ILE A 190 12.89 -20.27 0.27
N LEU A 191 12.47 -20.55 -0.96
CA LEU A 191 11.71 -21.76 -1.28
C LEU A 191 12.41 -23.05 -0.80
N PRO A 192 13.74 -23.25 -1.01
CA PRO A 192 14.42 -24.48 -0.55
C PRO A 192 14.51 -24.60 0.98
N ILE A 193 14.59 -23.48 1.70
CA ILE A 193 14.83 -23.45 3.15
C ILE A 193 13.50 -23.50 3.90
N ALA A 194 12.54 -22.67 3.50
CA ALA A 194 11.24 -22.54 4.15
C ALA A 194 10.24 -23.61 3.77
N ARG A 195 10.51 -24.39 2.70
CA ARG A 195 9.61 -25.44 2.19
C ARG A 195 8.18 -24.93 1.92
N THR A 196 8.08 -23.68 1.48
CA THR A 196 6.87 -23.00 0.99
C THR A 196 7.27 -21.67 0.37
N THR A 197 6.33 -21.00 -0.30
CA THR A 197 6.48 -19.62 -0.78
C THR A 197 5.98 -18.61 0.27
N PRO A 198 6.52 -17.39 0.34
CA PRO A 198 6.04 -16.37 1.26
C PRO A 198 4.70 -15.75 0.83
N CYS A 199 4.12 -16.15 -0.31
CA CYS A 199 2.93 -15.55 -0.91
C CYS A 199 1.74 -15.48 0.06
N LEU A 200 1.34 -16.61 0.66
CA LEU A 200 0.30 -16.62 1.68
C LEU A 200 0.72 -15.84 2.94
N THR A 201 1.97 -15.96 3.37
CA THR A 201 2.50 -15.24 4.53
C THR A 201 2.36 -13.72 4.40
N LEU A 202 2.69 -13.16 3.23
CA LEU A 202 2.55 -11.72 2.96
C LEU A 202 1.08 -11.30 3.00
N GLY A 203 0.17 -12.09 2.44
CA GLY A 203 -1.28 -11.86 2.52
C GLY A 203 -1.78 -11.86 3.98
N LEU A 204 -1.33 -12.81 4.79
CA LEU A 204 -1.70 -12.92 6.21
C LEU A 204 -1.21 -11.73 7.05
N LEU A 205 0.00 -11.21 6.79
CA LEU A 205 0.49 -10.00 7.45
C LEU A 205 -0.40 -8.79 7.12
N ASN A 206 -0.75 -8.63 5.84
CA ASN A 206 -1.66 -7.58 5.40
C ASN A 206 -3.06 -7.73 6.03
N ASP A 207 -3.59 -8.95 6.14
CA ASP A 207 -4.89 -9.23 6.78
C ASP A 207 -4.93 -8.83 8.27
N GLU A 208 -3.78 -8.77 8.93
CA GLU A 208 -3.63 -8.31 10.31
C GLU A 208 -3.46 -6.78 10.43
N GLY A 209 -3.42 -6.06 9.30
CA GLY A 209 -3.20 -4.62 9.26
C GLY A 209 -1.73 -4.21 9.28
N LEU A 210 -0.79 -5.15 9.09
CA LEU A 210 0.62 -4.84 8.83
C LEU A 210 0.81 -4.54 7.33
N ILE A 211 1.95 -3.97 6.95
CA ILE A 211 2.26 -3.68 5.54
C ILE A 211 3.25 -4.73 5.05
N ALA A 212 2.88 -5.55 4.06
CA ALA A 212 3.78 -6.56 3.52
C ALA A 212 3.72 -6.62 1.99
N PHE A 213 4.84 -6.38 1.33
CA PHE A 213 4.93 -6.38 -0.14
C PHE A 213 5.95 -7.41 -0.65
N CYS A 214 5.78 -7.81 -1.91
CA CYS A 214 6.66 -8.78 -2.55
C CYS A 214 7.81 -8.05 -3.29
N GLU A 215 8.84 -8.82 -3.65
CA GLU A 215 9.94 -8.44 -4.55
C GLU A 215 10.90 -7.34 -4.08
N SER A 216 10.68 -6.72 -2.91
CA SER A 216 11.45 -5.56 -2.45
C SER A 216 11.52 -4.43 -3.46
N ASP A 217 10.42 -4.22 -4.18
CA ASP A 217 10.35 -3.23 -5.24
C ASP A 217 10.06 -1.82 -4.72
N PHE A 218 11.12 -1.05 -4.45
CA PHE A 218 11.01 0.32 -3.95
C PHE A 218 10.55 1.35 -4.98
N VAL A 219 10.31 0.95 -6.25
CA VAL A 219 9.58 1.79 -7.21
C VAL A 219 8.15 2.02 -6.72
N ILE A 220 7.49 0.96 -6.25
CA ILE A 220 6.06 0.96 -5.92
C ILE A 220 5.77 0.94 -4.41
N ILE A 221 6.64 0.33 -3.59
CA ILE A 221 6.46 0.20 -2.13
C ILE A 221 6.11 1.53 -1.44
N PRO A 222 6.76 2.67 -1.75
CA PRO A 222 6.39 3.95 -1.13
C PRO A 222 4.92 4.32 -1.35
N ALA A 223 4.38 4.12 -2.55
CA ALA A 223 2.97 4.38 -2.84
C ALA A 223 2.04 3.45 -2.04
N GLY A 224 2.43 2.18 -1.90
CA GLY A 224 1.68 1.20 -1.09
C GLY A 224 1.62 1.58 0.39
N ILE A 225 2.73 2.05 0.97
CA ILE A 225 2.78 2.51 2.36
C ILE A 225 1.87 3.73 2.56
N LEU A 226 1.95 4.73 1.67
CA LEU A 226 1.10 5.92 1.76
C LEU A 226 -0.39 5.56 1.64
N LEU A 227 -0.73 4.72 0.65
CA LEU A 227 -2.10 4.27 0.42
C LEU A 227 -2.66 3.48 1.61
N HIS A 228 -1.85 2.64 2.25
CA HIS A 228 -2.26 1.91 3.45
C HIS A 228 -2.66 2.86 4.57
N TYR A 229 -1.81 3.83 4.92
CA TYR A 229 -2.12 4.76 6.02
C TYR A 229 -3.26 5.71 5.69
N ILE A 230 -3.44 6.11 4.42
CA ILE A 230 -4.59 6.92 4.00
C ILE A 230 -5.89 6.13 4.10
N SER A 231 -5.90 4.92 3.55
CA SER A 231 -7.12 4.11 3.45
C SER A 231 -7.48 3.42 4.76
N GLY A 232 -6.50 3.19 5.64
CA GLY A 232 -6.62 2.35 6.83
C GLY A 232 -6.88 0.88 6.49
N LYS A 233 -6.53 0.43 5.28
CA LYS A 233 -6.88 -0.88 4.74
C LYS A 233 -5.66 -1.60 4.15
N PRO A 234 -5.71 -2.94 4.02
CA PRO A 234 -4.71 -3.69 3.28
C PRO A 234 -4.61 -3.21 1.82
N VAL A 235 -3.37 -3.18 1.31
CA VAL A 235 -3.07 -2.78 -0.07
C VAL A 235 -2.61 -4.00 -0.84
N PHE A 236 -3.23 -4.23 -1.99
CA PHE A 236 -2.82 -5.29 -2.91
C PHE A 236 -1.79 -4.74 -3.90
N MET A 237 -0.54 -5.16 -3.76
CA MET A 237 0.48 -4.99 -4.79
C MET A 237 0.26 -6.04 -5.88
N HIS A 238 0.19 -5.62 -7.14
CA HIS A 238 -0.06 -6.53 -8.24
C HIS A 238 0.62 -6.16 -9.55
N ASN A 239 0.74 -7.15 -10.42
CA ASN A 239 1.06 -6.96 -11.82
C ASN A 239 -0.19 -6.50 -12.57
N SER A 240 -0.14 -5.36 -13.23
CA SER A 240 -1.18 -4.87 -14.12
C SER A 240 -0.87 -5.26 -15.56
N THR A 241 -1.87 -5.78 -16.26
CA THR A 241 -1.78 -5.93 -17.72
C THR A 241 -1.91 -4.58 -18.41
N PHE A 242 -1.52 -4.52 -19.68
CA PHE A 242 -1.69 -3.33 -20.49
C PHE A 242 -3.18 -2.94 -20.59
N PRO A 243 -3.56 -1.69 -20.26
CA PRO A 243 -4.93 -1.23 -20.37
C PRO A 243 -5.47 -1.31 -21.80
N HIS A 244 -6.66 -1.88 -21.99
CA HIS A 244 -7.29 -1.98 -23.30
C HIS A 244 -8.81 -1.97 -23.16
N ASN A 245 -9.51 -1.28 -24.07
CA ASN A 245 -10.98 -1.20 -24.09
C ASN A 245 -11.60 -0.79 -22.73
N GLY A 246 -10.90 0.04 -21.94
CA GLY A 246 -11.35 0.46 -20.62
C GLY A 246 -11.21 -0.59 -19.51
N ILE A 247 -10.53 -1.71 -19.77
CA ILE A 247 -10.28 -2.79 -18.80
C ILE A 247 -8.78 -3.00 -18.63
N MET A 248 -8.39 -3.43 -17.43
CA MET A 248 -7.10 -4.05 -17.15
C MET A 248 -7.29 -5.26 -16.22
N THR A 249 -6.30 -6.15 -16.19
CA THR A 249 -6.25 -7.26 -15.24
C THR A 249 -5.16 -6.99 -14.21
N ALA A 250 -5.53 -6.98 -12.94
CA ALA A 250 -4.61 -6.94 -11.80
C ALA A 250 -4.35 -8.38 -11.34
N ALA A 251 -3.10 -8.83 -11.28
CA ALA A 251 -2.75 -10.19 -10.87
C ALA A 251 -1.51 -10.28 -9.99
N HIS A 252 -1.59 -11.04 -8.89
CA HIS A 252 -0.42 -11.39 -8.07
C HIS A 252 -0.69 -12.62 -7.20
N CYS A 253 0.36 -13.29 -6.74
CA CYS A 253 0.25 -14.47 -5.88
C CYS A 253 0.05 -14.16 -4.38
N SER A 254 0.17 -12.90 -3.95
CA SER A 254 0.26 -12.53 -2.52
C SER A 254 -0.88 -11.62 -2.05
N ALA A 255 -2.08 -11.76 -2.60
CA ALA A 255 -3.21 -10.90 -2.24
C ALA A 255 -3.65 -11.12 -0.78
N PRO A 256 -3.93 -10.04 -0.02
CA PRO A 256 -4.67 -10.16 1.22
C PRO A 256 -6.13 -10.53 0.95
N ARG A 257 -6.79 -11.11 1.96
CA ARG A 257 -8.22 -11.45 1.95
C ARG A 257 -9.08 -10.43 2.68
N ARG A 258 -8.54 -9.67 3.64
CA ARG A 258 -9.27 -8.65 4.41
C ARG A 258 -9.13 -7.26 3.80
N LEU A 259 -9.39 -7.13 2.50
CA LEU A 259 -9.20 -5.88 1.76
C LEU A 259 -10.10 -4.71 2.23
N ASP A 260 -11.19 -4.99 2.94
CA ASP A 260 -12.01 -3.98 3.60
C ASP A 260 -11.57 -3.68 5.06
N GLY A 261 -10.56 -4.39 5.56
CA GLY A 261 -10.04 -4.33 6.92
C GLY A 261 -10.76 -5.22 7.93
N VAL A 262 -11.84 -5.91 7.55
CA VAL A 262 -12.74 -6.60 8.48
C VAL A 262 -13.05 -8.02 8.03
N HIS A 263 -13.57 -8.23 6.83
CA HIS A 263 -14.10 -9.51 6.36
C HIS A 263 -13.11 -10.23 5.45
N TYR A 264 -13.01 -11.55 5.60
CA TYR A 264 -12.22 -12.38 4.69
C TYR A 264 -13.02 -12.62 3.41
N GLU A 265 -12.47 -12.20 2.27
CA GLU A 265 -13.00 -12.56 0.96
C GLU A 265 -12.81 -14.08 0.69
N PRO A 266 -13.68 -14.71 -0.13
CA PRO A 266 -13.51 -16.09 -0.55
C PRO A 266 -12.12 -16.33 -1.16
N ALA A 267 -11.52 -17.48 -0.88
CA ALA A 267 -10.21 -17.81 -1.43
C ALA A 267 -9.99 -19.28 -1.70
N ARG A 268 -9.30 -19.55 -2.80
CA ARG A 268 -8.65 -20.84 -3.06
C ARG A 268 -7.17 -20.72 -2.69
N ILE A 269 -6.68 -21.64 -1.87
CA ILE A 269 -5.26 -21.69 -1.49
C ILE A 269 -4.57 -22.69 -2.41
N MET A 270 -3.75 -22.16 -3.32
CA MET A 270 -3.14 -22.91 -4.41
C MET A 270 -1.61 -22.88 -4.29
N THR A 271 -0.92 -23.58 -5.17
CA THR A 271 0.52 -23.37 -5.39
C THR A 271 0.79 -21.97 -5.93
N HIS A 272 2.01 -21.47 -5.73
CA HIS A 272 2.49 -20.31 -6.50
C HIS A 272 2.48 -20.65 -8.00
N TYR A 273 2.08 -19.70 -8.86
CA TYR A 273 1.85 -19.99 -10.27
C TYR A 273 3.14 -20.43 -10.99
N GLU A 274 4.19 -19.63 -10.94
CA GLU A 274 5.39 -19.85 -11.75
C GLU A 274 6.23 -21.05 -11.28
N SER A 275 6.12 -21.43 -10.00
CA SER A 275 6.91 -22.53 -9.42
C SER A 275 6.11 -23.80 -9.15
N GLU A 276 4.77 -23.73 -9.22
CA GLU A 276 3.86 -24.82 -8.87
C GLU A 276 4.16 -25.44 -7.49
N TYR A 277 4.59 -24.60 -6.54
CA TYR A 277 4.99 -25.02 -5.19
C TYR A 277 4.50 -24.02 -4.12
N GLY A 278 4.37 -24.47 -2.87
CA GLY A 278 4.01 -23.62 -1.74
C GLY A 278 2.52 -23.28 -1.66
N ALA A 279 2.22 -22.23 -0.89
CA ALA A 279 0.86 -21.73 -0.69
C ALA A 279 0.75 -20.26 -1.12
N ALA A 280 -0.20 -20.00 -2.03
CA ALA A 280 -0.54 -18.69 -2.56
C ALA A 280 -2.08 -18.55 -2.61
N PRO A 281 -2.65 -17.44 -2.12
CA PRO A 281 -4.08 -17.19 -2.22
C PRO A 281 -4.48 -16.78 -3.64
N LYS A 282 -5.56 -17.38 -4.15
CA LYS A 282 -6.45 -16.80 -5.16
C LYS A 282 -7.67 -16.23 -4.46
N VAL A 283 -7.67 -14.92 -4.27
CA VAL A 283 -8.75 -14.18 -3.61
C VAL A 283 -9.80 -13.76 -4.65
N GLU A 284 -11.07 -13.91 -4.30
CA GLU A 284 -12.21 -13.52 -5.12
C GLU A 284 -12.76 -12.17 -4.60
N ILE A 285 -12.34 -11.07 -5.23
CA ILE A 285 -12.80 -9.72 -4.86
C ILE A 285 -14.24 -9.50 -5.38
N PRO A 286 -15.19 -8.99 -4.59
CA PRO A 286 -16.58 -8.85 -5.00
C PRO A 286 -16.75 -8.03 -6.29
N VAL A 287 -17.53 -8.54 -7.23
CA VAL A 287 -17.89 -7.80 -8.45
C VAL A 287 -18.66 -6.53 -8.07
N GLY A 288 -18.36 -5.42 -8.76
CA GLY A 288 -18.89 -4.10 -8.44
C GLY A 288 -18.12 -3.36 -7.35
N ARG A 289 -17.10 -3.98 -6.73
CA ARG A 289 -16.26 -3.31 -5.74
C ARG A 289 -15.48 -2.17 -6.38
N GLN A 290 -15.65 -0.96 -5.84
CA GLN A 290 -14.82 0.19 -6.19
C GLN A 290 -13.44 0.09 -5.52
N VAL A 291 -12.41 0.39 -6.28
CA VAL A 291 -11.00 0.35 -5.87
C VAL A 291 -10.27 1.60 -6.34
N THR A 292 -9.19 1.96 -5.64
CA THR A 292 -8.23 3.01 -6.03
C THR A 292 -6.93 2.36 -6.43
N PHE A 293 -6.33 2.83 -7.53
CA PHE A 293 -5.00 2.45 -7.99
C PHE A 293 -4.00 3.59 -7.84
N VAL A 294 -2.73 3.23 -7.64
CA VAL A 294 -1.58 4.14 -7.73
C VAL A 294 -0.48 3.50 -8.57
N ASP A 295 0.02 4.25 -9.56
CA ASP A 295 1.16 3.91 -10.43
C ASP A 295 2.19 5.09 -10.42
N PRO A 296 3.28 4.99 -9.64
CA PRO A 296 4.25 6.07 -9.48
C PRO A 296 5.40 6.01 -10.49
N GLU A 297 5.77 7.16 -11.05
CA GLU A 297 7.12 7.38 -11.59
C GLU A 297 8.06 7.78 -10.45
N TYR A 298 8.82 6.81 -9.94
CA TYR A 298 9.62 6.98 -8.72
C TYR A 298 10.69 8.08 -8.84
N SER A 299 11.32 8.22 -10.01
CA SER A 299 12.50 9.09 -10.20
C SER A 299 12.13 10.57 -10.16
N THR A 300 11.08 10.95 -10.90
CA THR A 300 10.59 12.33 -10.97
C THR A 300 9.65 12.67 -9.80
N GLY A 301 9.03 11.65 -9.19
CA GLY A 301 7.99 11.80 -8.17
C GLY A 301 6.66 12.23 -8.76
N ARG A 302 6.40 11.85 -10.01
CA ARG A 302 5.11 12.04 -10.67
C ARG A 302 4.26 10.81 -10.45
N TRP A 303 3.22 10.92 -9.65
CA TRP A 303 2.39 9.79 -9.25
C TRP A 303 1.04 9.87 -9.93
N LEU A 304 0.59 8.72 -10.44
CA LEU A 304 -0.69 8.57 -11.10
C LEU A 304 -1.66 7.85 -10.17
N GLY A 305 -2.92 8.29 -10.16
CA GLY A 305 -4.00 7.57 -9.52
C GLY A 305 -5.28 7.59 -10.34
N PHE A 306 -6.09 6.56 -10.17
CA PHE A 306 -7.42 6.47 -10.74
C PHE A 306 -8.29 5.51 -9.93
N THR A 307 -9.60 5.52 -10.16
CA THR A 307 -10.50 4.52 -9.58
C THR A 307 -10.87 3.46 -10.60
N GLY A 308 -11.22 2.28 -10.12
CA GLY A 308 -11.73 1.19 -10.95
C GLY A 308 -12.89 0.47 -10.29
N VAL A 309 -13.58 -0.35 -11.07
CA VAL A 309 -14.67 -1.22 -10.61
C VAL A 309 -14.37 -2.65 -11.03
N VAL A 310 -14.28 -3.55 -10.06
CA VAL A 310 -14.02 -4.98 -10.31
C VAL A 310 -15.18 -5.59 -11.08
N LYS A 311 -14.89 -6.26 -12.21
CA LYS A 311 -15.89 -6.88 -13.10
C LYS A 311 -15.92 -8.39 -13.03
N SER A 312 -14.77 -9.00 -12.79
CA SER A 312 -14.67 -10.46 -12.67
C SER A 312 -13.39 -10.84 -11.92
N ASN A 313 -13.34 -12.10 -11.48
CA ASN A 313 -12.14 -12.72 -10.95
C ASN A 313 -11.75 -13.90 -11.86
N PRO A 314 -11.03 -13.64 -12.95
CA PRO A 314 -10.67 -14.68 -13.89
C PRO A 314 -9.74 -15.74 -13.27
N PHE A 315 -9.46 -16.76 -14.06
CA PHE A 315 -8.51 -17.81 -13.70
C PHE A 315 -7.65 -18.17 -14.91
N TYR A 316 -6.93 -17.17 -15.39
CA TYR A 316 -5.95 -17.31 -16.45
C TYR A 316 -4.69 -18.02 -15.93
N GLU A 317 -3.91 -18.57 -16.84
CA GLU A 317 -2.58 -19.15 -16.59
C GLU A 317 -1.56 -18.01 -16.33
N VAL A 318 -1.74 -17.33 -15.20
CA VAL A 318 -0.87 -16.28 -14.63
C VAL A 318 -0.94 -16.36 -13.09
N CYS A 319 -0.28 -15.42 -12.39
CA CYS A 319 -0.39 -15.20 -10.95
C CYS A 319 -1.81 -15.44 -10.37
N ARG A 320 -1.91 -15.97 -9.15
CA ARG A 320 -3.14 -16.63 -8.64
C ARG A 320 -4.34 -15.72 -8.38
N SER A 321 -4.19 -14.64 -7.60
CA SER A 321 -5.27 -13.67 -7.39
C SER A 321 -5.34 -12.76 -8.60
N GLN A 322 -6.51 -12.67 -9.24
CA GLN A 322 -6.70 -12.00 -10.52
C GLN A 322 -8.04 -11.25 -10.52
N GLN A 323 -8.03 -10.00 -10.96
CA GLN A 323 -9.22 -9.18 -11.10
C GLN A 323 -9.21 -8.45 -12.45
N ASP A 324 -10.24 -8.66 -13.27
CA ASP A 324 -10.50 -7.75 -14.38
C ASP A 324 -11.25 -6.53 -13.82
N VAL A 325 -10.72 -5.35 -14.10
CA VAL A 325 -11.17 -4.08 -13.53
C VAL A 325 -11.49 -3.10 -14.64
N GLU A 326 -12.71 -2.57 -14.62
CA GLU A 326 -13.09 -1.42 -15.45
C GLU A 326 -12.41 -0.17 -14.89
N ILE A 327 -11.64 0.51 -15.73
CA ILE A 327 -10.96 1.77 -15.41
C ILE A 327 -12.00 2.89 -15.45
N GLN A 328 -12.19 3.59 -14.32
CA GLN A 328 -13.01 4.80 -14.26
C GLN A 328 -12.13 6.01 -14.57
N GLY A 329 -12.09 6.41 -15.84
CA GLY A 329 -11.26 7.52 -16.32
C GLY A 329 -10.83 7.37 -17.77
N ASP A 330 -9.90 8.22 -18.22
CA ASP A 330 -9.35 8.13 -19.57
C ASP A 330 -8.30 7.01 -19.67
N TRP A 331 -8.76 5.81 -20.01
CA TRP A 331 -7.88 4.65 -20.18
C TRP A 331 -6.89 4.81 -21.35
N LYS A 332 -7.22 5.61 -22.38
CA LYS A 332 -6.30 5.86 -23.50
C LYS A 332 -5.15 6.75 -23.06
N LYS A 333 -5.44 7.75 -22.23
CA LYS A 333 -4.40 8.54 -21.57
C LYS A 333 -3.58 7.65 -20.64
N LEU A 334 -4.21 6.77 -19.85
CA LEU A 334 -3.50 5.81 -18.99
C LEU A 334 -2.47 5.00 -19.77
N CYS A 335 -2.76 4.51 -20.99
CA CYS A 335 -1.79 3.79 -21.82
C CYS A 335 -0.46 4.54 -22.05
N SER A 336 -0.49 5.88 -22.11
CA SER A 336 0.71 6.73 -22.25
C SER A 336 1.36 7.08 -20.91
N GLU A 337 0.65 6.84 -19.81
CA GLU A 337 1.03 7.21 -18.46
C GLU A 337 1.53 6.02 -17.63
N VAL A 338 1.22 4.79 -18.01
CA VAL A 338 1.74 3.57 -17.36
C VAL A 338 3.27 3.65 -17.26
N ARG A 339 3.81 3.37 -16.07
CA ARG A 339 5.25 3.46 -15.81
C ARG A 339 5.92 2.10 -15.66
N ASP A 340 5.33 1.23 -14.86
CA ASP A 340 5.75 -0.17 -14.73
C ASP A 340 4.52 -1.07 -14.63
N SER A 341 4.79 -2.37 -14.60
CA SER A 341 3.86 -3.45 -14.37
C SER A 341 3.34 -3.52 -12.93
N HIS A 342 4.05 -3.02 -11.91
CA HIS A 342 3.60 -3.13 -10.51
C HIS A 342 2.81 -1.93 -10.03
N TRP A 343 1.53 -2.13 -9.71
CA TRP A 343 0.66 -1.08 -9.14
C TRP A 343 0.16 -1.46 -7.75
N MET A 344 -0.39 -0.48 -7.05
CA MET A 344 -1.01 -0.64 -5.73
C MET A 344 -2.51 -0.44 -5.82
N MET A 345 -3.29 -1.34 -5.22
CA MET A 345 -4.75 -1.28 -5.20
C MET A 345 -5.28 -1.34 -3.77
N ALA A 346 -6.25 -0.49 -3.43
CA ALA A 346 -7.01 -0.57 -2.17
C ALA A 346 -8.51 -0.36 -2.38
N TYR A 347 -9.34 -0.91 -1.49
CA TYR A 347 -10.80 -0.75 -1.56
C TYR A 347 -11.27 0.68 -1.26
N GLY A 348 -12.17 1.18 -2.11
CA GLY A 348 -12.78 2.52 -2.03
C GLY A 348 -12.12 3.54 -2.95
N ASN A 349 -12.55 4.80 -2.85
CA ASN A 349 -11.96 5.94 -3.52
C ASN A 349 -11.16 6.78 -2.52
N HIS A 350 -9.84 6.91 -2.74
CA HIS A 350 -8.91 7.64 -1.88
C HIS A 350 -8.11 8.72 -2.64
N LEU A 351 -8.56 9.09 -3.84
CA LEU A 351 -7.80 9.98 -4.73
C LEU A 351 -7.65 11.40 -4.17
N GLN A 352 -8.66 11.90 -3.45
CA GLN A 352 -8.62 13.22 -2.81
C GLN A 352 -7.56 13.26 -1.70
N GLU A 353 -7.56 12.24 -0.83
CA GLU A 353 -6.58 12.12 0.23
C GLU A 353 -5.15 11.96 -0.31
N LEU A 354 -4.97 11.12 -1.33
CA LEU A 354 -3.68 10.91 -1.99
C LEU A 354 -3.14 12.20 -2.60
N GLY A 355 -3.95 12.91 -3.39
CA GLY A 355 -3.52 14.15 -4.03
C GLY A 355 -3.17 15.25 -3.02
N TYR A 356 -3.93 15.34 -1.93
CA TYR A 356 -3.64 16.29 -0.86
C TYR A 356 -2.38 15.93 -0.07
N ALA A 357 -2.12 14.65 0.22
CA ALA A 357 -0.90 14.22 0.90
C ALA A 357 0.33 14.37 -0.02
N ALA A 358 0.22 13.96 -1.28
CA ALA A 358 1.29 13.97 -2.28
C ALA A 358 1.89 15.37 -2.46
N ARG A 359 1.03 16.38 -2.65
CA ARG A 359 1.50 17.77 -2.84
C ARG A 359 2.27 18.33 -1.64
N LYS A 360 2.04 17.84 -0.41
CA LYS A 360 2.75 18.32 0.79
C LYS A 360 4.23 17.92 0.78
N ILE A 361 4.61 16.95 -0.04
CA ILE A 361 6.00 16.48 -0.14
C ILE A 361 6.54 16.53 -1.57
N GLY A 362 5.96 17.38 -2.42
CA GLY A 362 6.47 17.65 -3.76
C GLY A 362 6.30 16.50 -4.75
N ILE A 363 5.30 15.64 -4.51
CA ILE A 363 4.85 14.66 -5.50
C ILE A 363 3.89 15.35 -6.47
N ASP A 364 4.16 15.22 -7.76
CA ASP A 364 3.27 15.65 -8.84
C ASP A 364 2.14 14.63 -9.01
N TRP A 365 1.00 14.90 -8.39
CA TRP A 365 -0.15 13.99 -8.39
C TRP A 365 -1.05 14.20 -9.60
N ILE A 366 -1.36 13.10 -10.30
CA ILE A 366 -2.23 13.08 -11.47
C ILE A 366 -3.39 12.14 -11.22
N ASP A 367 -4.59 12.71 -11.19
CA ASP A 367 -5.84 11.97 -11.11
C ASP A 367 -6.41 11.77 -12.53
N LEU A 368 -6.45 10.53 -13.02
CA LEU A 368 -7.03 10.20 -14.33
C LEU A 368 -8.53 9.92 -14.30
N SER A 369 -9.17 9.89 -13.12
CA SER A 369 -10.61 9.68 -12.99
C SER A 369 -11.43 10.94 -13.28
N THR A 370 -10.80 12.10 -13.22
CA THR A 370 -11.41 13.37 -13.60
C THR A 370 -11.32 13.58 -15.11
N VAL A 371 -12.47 13.53 -15.79
CA VAL A 371 -12.65 13.93 -17.20
C VAL A 371 -13.59 15.13 -17.25
#